data_AF-A0A0B6YX76-F1
#
_entry.id   AF-A0A0B6YX76-F1
#
_cell.length_a   1.000
_cell.length_b   1.000
_cell.length_c   1.000
_cell.angle_alpha   90.00
_cell.angle_beta   90.00
_cell.angle_gamma   90.00
#
_symmetry.space_group_name_H-M   'P 1'
#
loop_
_entity.id
_entity.type
_entity.pdbx_description
1 polymer ?
#
loop_
_entity_poly.entity_id
_entity_poly.type
_entity_poly.pdbx_seq_one_letter_code
_entity_poly.pdbx_strand_id
1 'polypeptide(L)'
;RIFYPIFIFDGTVAGTSTAAFPRMQFLMETLQDLHDNLKSFGSHLYVFHGNPVDVFCRLFEEWGVTRLTFEQDPEPIWQKRDNDVKELCFKREVECIERVSHTLWDPHLIIKENGGVAPLTYAMFCQVTEIVGQPSAPVKDPEFTGISLPVSDNHNEKYGLPSIESLGVKPESEYQASPYCRYLGGETKALK
;
A
#
# COMPACT_ATOMS: atom_id res chain seq x y z
N ARG A 1 9.19 2.63 20.64
CA ARG A 1 8.25 1.78 19.85
C ARG A 1 9.02 1.25 18.64
N ILE A 2 8.74 0.03 18.18
CA ILE A 2 9.41 -0.54 17.01
C ILE A 2 8.47 -0.38 15.80
N PHE A 3 9.00 -0.02 14.63
CA PHE A 3 8.24 0.12 13.39
C PHE A 3 8.86 -0.69 12.26
N TYR A 4 8.00 -1.42 11.53
CA TYR A 4 8.37 -2.23 10.38
C TYR A 4 7.51 -1.80 9.18
N PRO A 5 8.07 -1.09 8.19
CA PRO A 5 7.38 -0.84 6.93
C PRO A 5 7.42 -2.10 6.07
N ILE A 6 6.26 -2.58 5.65
CA ILE A 6 6.14 -3.84 4.90
C ILE A 6 5.46 -3.65 3.55
N PHE A 7 5.84 -4.47 2.58
CA PHE A 7 5.07 -4.69 1.36
C PHE A 7 4.94 -6.18 1.11
N ILE A 8 3.75 -6.65 0.73
CA ILE A 8 3.47 -8.07 0.51
C ILE A 8 3.06 -8.29 -0.95
N PHE A 9 3.87 -9.04 -1.70
CA PHE A 9 3.49 -9.59 -3.00
C PHE A 9 2.62 -10.83 -2.79
N ASP A 10 1.31 -10.65 -2.73
CA ASP A 10 0.33 -11.75 -2.58
C ASP A 10 -0.08 -12.41 -3.91
N GLY A 11 0.51 -11.97 -5.02
CA GLY A 11 0.18 -12.42 -6.37
C GLY A 11 -1.02 -11.68 -7.00
N THR A 12 -1.79 -10.91 -6.23
CA THR A 12 -2.96 -10.16 -6.71
C THR A 12 -2.86 -8.65 -6.50
N VAL A 13 -2.12 -8.20 -5.49
CA VAL A 13 -1.93 -6.81 -5.09
C VAL A 13 -1.59 -5.95 -6.30
N ALA A 14 -2.22 -4.78 -6.43
CA ALA A 14 -2.03 -3.89 -7.57
C ALA A 14 -2.11 -4.61 -8.94
N GLY A 15 -2.94 -5.66 -9.02
CA GLY A 15 -3.09 -6.50 -10.21
C GLY A 15 -1.80 -7.18 -10.69
N THR A 16 -0.83 -7.44 -9.81
CA THR A 16 0.51 -7.95 -10.18
C THR A 16 0.48 -9.26 -10.97
N SER A 17 -0.54 -10.11 -10.79
CA SER A 17 -0.72 -11.35 -11.59
C SER A 17 -1.06 -11.10 -13.05
N THR A 18 -1.57 -9.92 -13.38
CA THR A 18 -2.09 -9.58 -14.71
C THR A 18 -1.44 -8.32 -15.30
N ALA A 19 -0.55 -7.69 -14.54
CA ALA A 19 0.08 -6.43 -14.91
C ALA A 19 1.14 -6.65 -15.99
N ALA A 20 1.01 -5.89 -17.08
CA ALA A 20 2.03 -5.81 -18.12
C ALA A 20 3.32 -5.16 -17.58
N PHE A 21 4.42 -5.36 -18.31
CA PHE A 21 5.75 -4.89 -17.91
C PHE A 21 5.80 -3.42 -17.50
N PRO A 22 5.23 -2.43 -18.23
CA PRO A 22 5.33 -1.02 -17.83
C PRO A 22 4.73 -0.72 -16.46
N ARG A 23 3.61 -1.37 -16.12
CA ARG A 23 2.95 -1.20 -14.81
C ARG A 23 3.78 -1.81 -13.69
N MET A 24 4.34 -3.00 -13.93
CA MET A 24 5.24 -3.65 -12.97
C MET A 24 6.53 -2.86 -12.78
N GLN A 25 7.07 -2.29 -13.85
CA GLN A 25 8.24 -1.43 -13.79
C GLN A 25 7.97 -0.18 -12.94
N PHE A 26 6.82 0.46 -13.13
CA PHE A 26 6.41 1.62 -12.33
C PHE A 26 6.24 1.26 -10.84
N LEU A 27 5.62 0.12 -10.53
CA LEU A 27 5.51 -0.36 -9.14
C LEU A 27 6.87 -0.61 -8.52
N MET A 28 7.77 -1.32 -9.23
CA MET A 28 9.10 -1.62 -8.71
C MET A 28 9.94 -0.36 -8.46
N GLU A 29 9.85 0.63 -9.34
CA GLU A 29 10.47 1.94 -9.09
C GLU A 29 9.88 2.65 -7.89
N THR A 30 8.56 2.55 -7.70
CA THR A 30 7.87 3.15 -6.55
C THR A 30 8.33 2.50 -5.24
N LEU A 31 8.43 1.17 -5.21
CA LEU A 31 8.92 0.45 -4.03
C LEU A 31 10.40 0.70 -3.77
N GLN A 32 11.21 0.86 -4.83
CA GLN A 32 12.61 1.21 -4.70
C GLN A 32 12.77 2.63 -4.12
N ASP A 33 12.01 3.61 -4.62
CA ASP A 33 12.01 4.97 -4.09
C ASP A 33 11.56 5.01 -2.61
N LEU A 34 10.51 4.25 -2.26
CA LEU A 34 10.07 4.09 -0.86
C LEU A 34 11.16 3.47 0.01
N HIS A 35 11.83 2.43 -0.47
CA HIS A 35 12.93 1.78 0.24
C HIS A 35 14.11 2.74 0.46
N ASP A 36 14.46 3.55 -0.53
CA ASP A 36 15.55 4.54 -0.43
C ASP A 36 15.17 5.72 0.49
N ASN A 37 13.91 6.15 0.48
CA ASN A 37 13.39 7.14 1.43
C ASN A 37 13.46 6.61 2.87
N LEU A 38 13.05 5.36 3.11
CA LEU A 38 13.15 4.73 4.43
C LEU A 38 14.61 4.58 4.90
N LYS A 39 15.55 4.27 3.99
CA LYS A 39 16.99 4.19 4.28
C LYS A 39 17.54 5.51 4.82
N SER A 40 17.04 6.64 4.33
CA SER A 40 17.45 7.96 4.84
C SER A 40 17.11 8.17 6.32
N PHE A 41 16.12 7.42 6.84
CA PHE A 41 15.74 7.39 8.26
C PHE A 41 16.37 6.22 9.04
N GLY A 42 17.26 5.44 8.41
CA GLY A 42 17.88 4.26 9.02
C GLY A 42 16.96 3.02 9.08
N SER A 43 15.87 3.01 8.31
CA SER A 43 14.97 1.86 8.15
C SER A 43 15.07 1.26 6.76
N HIS A 44 14.55 0.06 6.56
CA HIS A 44 14.43 -0.56 5.24
C HIS A 44 12.99 -1.02 5.01
N LEU A 45 12.52 -0.98 3.76
CA LEU A 45 11.27 -1.65 3.37
C LEU A 45 11.43 -3.17 3.46
N TYR A 46 10.52 -3.85 4.18
CA TYR A 46 10.50 -5.31 4.29
C TYR A 46 9.53 -5.93 3.28
N VAL A 47 10.06 -6.67 2.31
CA VAL A 47 9.25 -7.31 1.29
C VAL A 47 8.95 -8.76 1.66
N PHE A 48 7.69 -9.15 1.53
CA PHE A 48 7.22 -10.52 1.73
C PHE A 48 6.49 -11.03 0.48
N HIS A 49 6.37 -12.35 0.37
CA HIS A 49 5.64 -13.03 -0.68
C HIS A 49 4.64 -14.02 -0.08
N GLY A 50 3.45 -14.11 -0.68
CA GLY A 50 2.41 -15.04 -0.28
C GLY A 50 1.15 -14.39 0.30
N ASN A 51 0.24 -15.20 0.82
CA ASN A 51 -1.04 -14.74 1.32
C ASN A 51 -0.85 -13.80 2.53
N PRO A 52 -1.50 -12.61 2.57
CA PRO A 52 -1.31 -11.66 3.66
C PRO A 52 -1.68 -12.22 5.04
N VAL A 53 -2.73 -13.05 5.13
CA VAL A 53 -3.17 -13.66 6.41
C VAL A 53 -2.07 -14.56 6.96
N ASP A 54 -1.47 -15.40 6.12
CA ASP A 54 -0.39 -16.31 6.53
C ASP A 54 0.87 -15.52 6.93
N VAL A 55 1.21 -14.50 6.14
CA VAL A 55 2.35 -13.63 6.42
C VAL A 55 2.15 -12.91 7.76
N PHE A 56 1.01 -12.24 7.97
CA PHE A 56 0.72 -11.53 9.21
C PHE A 56 0.64 -12.46 10.42
N CYS A 57 0.04 -13.65 10.27
CA CYS A 57 -0.05 -14.61 11.35
C CYS A 57 1.34 -14.96 11.91
N ARG A 58 2.31 -15.19 11.02
CA ARG A 58 3.70 -15.43 11.39
C ARG A 58 4.35 -14.17 11.99
N LEU A 59 4.16 -13.00 11.37
CA LEU A 59 4.79 -11.76 11.84
C LEU A 59 4.31 -11.33 13.23
N PHE A 60 3.04 -11.55 13.56
CA PHE A 60 2.50 -11.24 14.87
C PHE A 60 3.21 -12.02 15.97
N GLU A 61 3.55 -13.28 15.71
CA GLU A 61 4.29 -14.14 16.63
C GLU A 61 5.79 -13.80 16.65
N GLU A 62 6.43 -13.71 15.48
CA GLU A 62 7.88 -13.49 15.38
C GLU A 62 8.32 -12.11 15.91
N TRP A 63 7.51 -11.08 15.70
CA TRP A 63 7.88 -9.69 16.03
C TRP A 63 7.12 -9.14 17.23
N GLY A 64 6.19 -9.90 17.82
CA GLY A 64 5.36 -9.41 18.92
C GLY A 64 4.55 -8.17 18.53
N VAL A 65 3.96 -8.18 17.33
CA VAL A 65 3.22 -7.04 16.78
C VAL A 65 2.01 -6.76 17.65
N THR A 66 1.85 -5.50 18.05
CA THR A 66 0.69 -5.03 18.83
C THR A 66 -0.26 -4.15 18.01
N ARG A 67 0.18 -3.68 16.85
CA ARG A 67 -0.57 -2.79 15.97
C ARG A 67 -0.23 -3.02 14.50
N LEU A 68 -1.26 -3.12 13.67
CA LEU A 68 -1.17 -3.10 12.21
C LEU A 68 -1.88 -1.83 11.69
N THR A 69 -1.24 -1.12 10.76
CA THR A 69 -1.79 0.10 10.14
C THR A 69 -1.72 0.03 8.63
N PHE A 70 -2.77 0.46 7.93
CA PHE A 70 -2.79 0.55 6.47
C PHE A 70 -3.80 1.60 5.97
N GLU A 71 -3.65 1.99 4.71
CA GLU A 71 -4.60 2.84 4.00
C GLU A 71 -5.82 2.01 3.54
N GLN A 72 -7.02 2.58 3.67
CA GLN A 72 -8.26 1.94 3.21
C GLN A 72 -8.25 1.80 1.69
N ASP A 73 -8.56 0.59 1.24
CA ASP A 73 -8.85 0.31 -0.16
C ASP A 73 -10.36 0.10 -0.35
N PRO A 74 -11.06 1.04 -1.03
CA PRO A 74 -12.51 0.93 -1.20
C PRO A 74 -12.91 -0.07 -2.30
N GLU A 75 -11.98 -0.59 -3.10
CA GLU A 75 -12.34 -1.47 -4.23
C GLU A 75 -12.89 -2.83 -3.74
N PRO A 76 -14.06 -3.29 -4.25
CA PRO A 76 -14.68 -4.54 -3.79
C PRO A 76 -13.80 -5.78 -3.89
N ILE A 77 -12.91 -5.83 -4.88
CA ILE A 77 -12.02 -6.98 -5.12
C ILE A 77 -10.99 -7.18 -4.01
N TRP A 78 -10.65 -6.13 -3.26
CA TRP A 78 -9.66 -6.17 -2.17
C TRP A 78 -10.29 -6.29 -0.78
N GLN A 79 -11.58 -5.97 -0.64
CA GLN A 79 -12.28 -6.01 0.66
C GLN A 79 -12.16 -7.36 1.37
N LYS A 80 -12.24 -8.48 0.62
CA LYS A 80 -12.09 -9.80 1.23
C LYS A 80 -10.72 -9.98 1.90
N ARG A 81 -9.65 -9.59 1.19
CA ARG A 81 -8.27 -9.66 1.71
C ARG A 81 -8.14 -8.86 3.01
N ASP A 82 -8.61 -7.62 3.00
CA ASP A 82 -8.47 -6.71 4.14
C ASP A 82 -9.35 -7.14 5.31
N ASN A 83 -10.56 -7.64 5.05
CA ASN A 83 -11.45 -8.18 6.08
C ASN A 83 -10.89 -9.44 6.74
N ASP A 84 -10.29 -10.36 5.96
CA ASP A 84 -9.65 -11.56 6.51
C ASP A 84 -8.46 -11.17 7.43
N VAL A 85 -7.69 -10.14 7.07
CA VAL A 85 -6.60 -9.61 7.90
C VAL A 85 -7.13 -8.87 9.14
N LYS A 86 -8.20 -8.08 9.03
CA LYS A 86 -8.87 -7.44 10.17
C LYS A 86 -9.39 -8.46 11.17
N GLU A 87 -9.98 -9.55 10.68
CA GLU A 87 -10.45 -10.66 11.53
C GLU A 87 -9.26 -11.36 12.23
N LEU A 88 -8.15 -11.58 11.51
CA LEU A 88 -6.92 -12.10 12.12
C LEU A 88 -6.40 -11.18 13.23
N CYS A 89 -6.35 -9.87 13.00
CA CYS A 89 -5.93 -8.89 14.00
C CYS A 89 -6.81 -8.97 15.25
N PHE A 90 -8.13 -9.03 15.07
CA PHE A 90 -9.08 -9.20 16.18
C PHE A 90 -8.82 -10.48 16.97
N LYS A 91 -8.64 -11.62 16.29
CA LYS A 91 -8.37 -12.93 16.94
C LYS A 91 -7.04 -12.97 17.70
N ARG A 92 -6.05 -12.18 17.25
CA ARG A 92 -4.70 -12.13 17.83
C ARG A 92 -4.49 -10.94 18.77
N GLU A 93 -5.56 -10.21 19.09
CA GLU A 93 -5.52 -9.01 19.94
C GLU A 93 -4.53 -7.94 19.46
N VAL A 94 -4.37 -7.85 18.13
CA VAL A 94 -3.57 -6.82 17.46
C VAL A 94 -4.48 -5.66 17.10
N GLU A 95 -4.11 -4.45 17.49
CA GLU A 95 -4.86 -3.23 17.13
C GLU A 95 -4.78 -3.00 15.61
N CYS A 96 -5.92 -3.01 14.93
CA CYS A 96 -5.99 -2.77 13.49
C CYS A 96 -6.48 -1.34 13.21
N ILE A 97 -5.65 -0.52 12.57
CA ILE A 97 -5.97 0.86 12.23
C ILE A 97 -5.95 1.04 10.71
N GLU A 98 -7.13 1.20 10.15
CA GLU A 98 -7.34 1.58 8.77
C GLU A 98 -7.62 3.10 8.68
N ARG A 99 -7.05 3.79 7.69
CA ARG A 99 -7.26 5.23 7.45
C ARG A 99 -7.58 5.52 5.99
N VAL A 100 -8.52 6.44 5.76
CA VAL A 100 -8.82 6.93 4.41
C VAL A 100 -7.81 8.01 4.04
N SER A 101 -6.98 7.72 3.05
CA SER A 101 -6.05 8.69 2.44
C SER A 101 -5.89 8.52 0.93
N HIS A 102 -6.42 7.43 0.35
CA HIS A 102 -6.40 7.17 -1.09
C HIS A 102 -7.39 8.06 -1.87
N THR A 103 -8.49 8.42 -1.22
CA THR A 103 -9.60 9.20 -1.79
C THR A 103 -9.81 10.47 -0.97
N LEU A 104 -10.33 11.51 -1.61
CA LEU A 104 -10.60 12.80 -0.95
C LEU A 104 -11.60 12.66 0.22
N TRP A 105 -12.62 11.83 0.03
CA TRP A 105 -13.62 11.49 1.04
C TRP A 105 -13.75 9.98 1.15
N ASP A 106 -14.14 9.49 2.31
CA ASP A 106 -14.54 8.10 2.50
C ASP A 106 -15.74 7.79 1.58
N PRO A 107 -15.60 6.88 0.59
CA PRO A 107 -16.71 6.52 -0.29
C PRO A 107 -17.94 6.01 0.45
N HIS A 108 -17.76 5.35 1.61
CA HIS A 108 -18.88 4.87 2.43
C HIS A 108 -19.64 6.04 3.07
N LEU A 109 -18.95 7.13 3.42
CA LEU A 109 -19.57 8.35 3.91
C LEU A 109 -20.39 9.02 2.80
N ILE A 110 -19.85 9.13 1.58
CA ILE A 110 -20.58 9.66 0.42
C ILE A 110 -21.87 8.86 0.19
N ILE A 111 -21.79 7.53 0.19
CA ILE A 111 -22.95 6.65 -0.01
C ILE A 111 -23.98 6.84 1.10
N LYS A 112 -23.52 6.92 2.36
CA LYS A 112 -24.39 7.12 3.53
C LYS A 112 -25.15 8.44 3.45
N GLU A 113 -24.46 9.54 3.16
CA GLU A 113 -25.08 10.87 3.07
C GLU A 113 -26.02 11.01 1.86
N ASN A 114 -25.81 10.20 0.81
CA ASN A 114 -26.75 10.08 -0.31
C ASN A 114 -27.91 9.08 -0.06
N GLY A 115 -28.21 8.75 1.20
CA GLY A 115 -29.34 7.88 1.55
C GLY A 115 -29.09 6.38 1.35
N GLY A 116 -27.83 5.95 1.37
CA GLY A 116 -27.43 4.54 1.29
C GLY A 116 -27.22 4.01 -0.13
N VAL A 117 -27.29 4.86 -1.15
CA VAL A 117 -27.02 4.51 -2.55
C VAL A 117 -25.93 5.42 -3.10
N ALA A 118 -25.00 4.88 -3.89
CA ALA A 118 -23.97 5.70 -4.52
C ALA A 118 -24.59 6.74 -5.48
N PRO A 119 -24.10 8.00 -5.51
CA PRO A 119 -24.54 8.98 -6.49
C PRO A 119 -24.34 8.47 -7.92
N LEU A 120 -25.42 8.35 -8.69
CA LEU A 120 -25.38 7.84 -10.07
C LEU A 120 -25.08 8.91 -11.12
N THR A 121 -25.04 10.19 -10.71
CA THR A 121 -24.69 11.31 -11.56
C THR A 121 -23.62 12.16 -10.90
N TYR A 122 -22.76 12.76 -11.70
CA TYR A 122 -21.72 13.67 -11.20
C TYR A 122 -22.32 14.88 -10.47
N ALA A 123 -23.43 15.43 -10.95
CA ALA A 123 -24.11 16.53 -10.29
C ALA A 123 -24.61 16.17 -8.87
N MET A 124 -25.18 14.97 -8.71
CA MET A 124 -25.56 14.47 -7.38
C MET A 124 -24.34 14.25 -6.50
N PHE A 125 -23.25 13.72 -7.04
CA PHE A 125 -22.00 13.57 -6.29
C PHE A 125 -21.52 14.93 -5.76
N CYS A 126 -21.51 15.98 -6.59
CA CYS A 126 -21.16 17.34 -6.16
C CYS A 126 -22.07 17.85 -5.01
N GLN A 127 -23.39 17.67 -5.13
CA GLN A 127 -24.34 18.07 -4.07
C GLN A 127 -24.09 17.35 -2.75
N VAL A 128 -23.78 16.05 -2.80
CA VAL A 128 -23.47 15.26 -1.60
C VAL A 128 -22.15 15.71 -1.00
N THR A 129 -21.13 16.01 -1.80
CA THR A 129 -19.85 16.53 -1.29
C THR A 129 -19.98 17.91 -0.63
N GLU A 130 -20.93 18.75 -1.06
CA GLU A 130 -21.23 20.02 -0.39
C GLU A 130 -21.80 19.81 1.03
N ILE A 131 -22.60 18.75 1.22
CA ILE A 131 -23.16 18.36 2.53
C ILE A 131 -22.07 17.76 3.43
N VAL A 132 -21.25 16.85 2.88
CA VAL A 132 -20.15 16.20 3.60
C VAL A 132 -19.07 17.22 4.02
N GLY A 133 -18.88 18.26 3.22
CA GLY A 133 -17.91 19.31 3.45
C GLY A 133 -16.56 19.03 2.79
N GLN A 134 -15.58 19.89 3.09
CA GLN A 134 -14.26 19.81 2.48
C GLN A 134 -13.52 18.52 2.90
N PRO A 135 -12.70 17.93 2.00
CA PRO A 135 -11.90 16.77 2.34
C PRO A 135 -10.84 17.12 3.40
N SER A 136 -10.31 16.10 4.05
CA SER A 136 -9.24 16.30 5.04
C SER A 136 -7.99 16.86 4.37
N ALA A 137 -7.32 17.80 5.04
CA ALA A 137 -6.03 18.29 4.58
C ALA A 137 -4.96 17.18 4.67
N PRO A 138 -3.91 17.22 3.83
CA PRO A 138 -2.78 16.33 3.94
C PRO A 138 -2.20 16.33 5.36
N VAL A 139 -1.82 15.14 5.84
CA VAL A 139 -1.12 15.01 7.12
C VAL A 139 0.32 15.52 7.00
N LYS A 140 0.95 15.79 8.14
CA LYS A 140 2.37 16.16 8.19
C LYS A 140 3.26 14.98 7.84
N ASP A 141 4.48 15.28 7.44
CA ASP A 141 5.54 14.30 7.22
C ASP A 141 5.76 13.41 8.46
N PRO A 142 6.11 12.12 8.26
CA PRO A 142 6.34 11.21 9.36
C PRO A 142 7.60 11.59 10.16
N GLU A 143 7.49 11.57 11.49
CA GLU A 143 8.61 11.76 12.40
C GLU A 143 8.99 10.44 13.07
N PHE A 144 10.23 10.00 12.90
CA PHE A 144 10.75 8.75 13.48
C PHE A 144 11.53 8.94 14.78
N THR A 145 11.52 10.14 15.36
CA THR A 145 12.23 10.42 16.62
C THR A 145 11.73 9.54 17.76
N GLY A 146 12.63 8.76 18.38
CA GLY A 146 12.27 7.83 19.46
C GLY A 146 11.57 6.54 18.99
N ILE A 147 11.49 6.32 17.67
CA ILE A 147 11.05 5.06 17.07
C ILE A 147 12.28 4.22 16.73
N SER A 148 12.27 2.95 17.13
CA SER A 148 13.28 1.97 16.76
C SER A 148 12.94 1.42 15.38
N LEU A 149 13.91 1.47 14.47
CA LEU A 149 13.81 1.05 13.09
C LEU A 149 14.83 -0.07 12.85
N PRO A 150 14.57 -1.28 13.37
CA PRO A 150 15.54 -2.36 13.27
C PRO A 150 15.72 -2.78 11.82
N VAL A 151 16.97 -3.12 11.48
CA VAL A 151 17.35 -3.70 10.19
C VAL A 151 18.24 -4.91 10.50
N SER A 152 17.95 -6.06 9.89
CA SER A 152 18.76 -7.28 10.08
C SER A 152 19.96 -7.28 9.13
N ASP A 153 21.09 -7.88 9.54
CA ASP A 153 22.31 -7.92 8.71
C ASP A 153 22.06 -8.64 7.36
N ASN A 154 21.19 -9.65 7.36
CA ASN A 154 20.78 -10.40 6.16
C ASN A 154 19.50 -9.84 5.51
N HIS A 155 19.16 -8.56 5.74
CA HIS A 155 17.91 -7.97 5.26
C HIS A 155 17.75 -8.13 3.75
N ASN A 156 18.77 -7.80 2.96
CA ASN A 156 18.67 -7.82 1.49
C ASN A 156 18.40 -9.23 0.95
N GLU A 157 18.94 -10.26 1.61
CA GLU A 157 18.75 -11.66 1.20
C GLU A 157 17.33 -12.16 1.52
N LYS A 158 16.75 -11.71 2.64
CA LYS A 158 15.46 -12.23 3.14
C LYS A 158 14.25 -11.38 2.74
N TYR A 159 14.42 -10.06 2.66
CA TYR A 159 13.33 -9.09 2.52
C TYR A 159 13.60 -8.03 1.44
N GLY A 160 14.68 -8.17 0.69
CA GLY A 160 15.02 -7.25 -0.38
C GLY A 160 13.96 -7.23 -1.49
N LEU A 161 13.98 -6.15 -2.28
CA LEU A 161 13.09 -6.04 -3.43
C LEU A 161 13.45 -7.13 -4.47
N PRO A 162 12.45 -7.87 -5.00
CA PRO A 162 12.66 -8.81 -6.09
C PRO A 162 13.00 -8.07 -7.39
N SER A 163 13.57 -8.78 -8.37
CA SER A 163 13.66 -8.24 -9.72
C SER A 163 12.33 -8.44 -10.45
N ILE A 164 12.06 -7.67 -11.50
CA ILE A 164 10.83 -7.83 -12.28
C ILE A 164 10.79 -9.22 -12.94
N GLU A 165 11.95 -9.71 -13.36
CA GLU A 165 12.09 -11.03 -13.97
C GLU A 165 11.81 -12.16 -12.98
N SER A 166 12.16 -12.01 -11.70
CA SER A 166 11.84 -13.01 -10.67
C SER A 166 10.34 -13.06 -10.34
N LEU A 167 9.60 -12.00 -10.67
CA LEU A 167 8.14 -11.97 -10.66
C LEU A 167 7.51 -12.55 -11.93
N GLY A 168 8.33 -13.05 -12.88
CA GLY A 168 7.86 -13.67 -14.12
C GLY A 168 7.44 -12.69 -15.20
N VAL A 169 7.72 -11.40 -15.03
CA VAL A 169 7.31 -10.34 -15.96
C VAL A 169 8.50 -9.89 -16.80
N LYS A 170 8.29 -9.73 -18.11
CA LYS A 170 9.33 -9.32 -19.06
C LYS A 170 8.74 -8.34 -20.09
N PRO A 171 9.55 -7.46 -20.68
CA PRO A 171 9.11 -6.61 -21.77
C PRO A 171 8.61 -7.46 -22.94
N GLU A 172 7.48 -7.08 -23.52
CA GLU A 172 6.92 -7.74 -24.70
C GLU A 172 7.56 -7.23 -26.00
N SER A 173 8.25 -6.09 -25.96
CA SER A 173 8.95 -5.48 -27.10
C SER A 173 10.11 -4.58 -26.64
N GLU A 174 11.00 -4.24 -27.58
CA GLU A 174 12.08 -3.27 -27.34
C GLU A 174 11.54 -1.89 -26.92
N TYR A 175 10.38 -1.49 -27.44
CA TYR A 175 9.71 -0.25 -27.06
C TYR A 175 9.27 -0.24 -25.59
N GLN A 176 8.87 -1.41 -25.04
CA GLN A 176 8.58 -1.53 -23.61
C GLN A 176 9.86 -1.58 -22.77
N ALA A 177 10.94 -2.17 -23.29
CA ALA A 177 12.22 -2.22 -22.61
C ALA A 177 12.90 -0.83 -22.54
N SER A 178 12.69 0.02 -23.55
CA SER A 178 13.26 1.37 -23.64
C SER A 178 12.24 2.38 -24.20
N PRO A 179 11.24 2.80 -23.40
CA PRO A 179 10.20 3.72 -23.86
C PRO A 179 10.74 5.15 -24.02
N TYR A 180 10.39 5.80 -25.14
CA TYR A 180 10.84 7.15 -25.51
C TYR A 180 10.33 8.25 -24.54
N CYS A 181 9.20 8.02 -23.88
CA CYS A 181 8.63 8.88 -22.84
C CYS A 181 8.11 8.00 -21.71
N ARG A 182 8.89 7.88 -20.64
CA ARG A 182 8.60 6.99 -19.53
C ARG A 182 8.02 7.75 -18.33
N TYR A 183 6.91 7.26 -17.80
CA TYR A 183 6.46 7.64 -16.47
C TYR A 183 7.29 6.87 -15.44
N LEU A 184 8.03 7.59 -14.61
CA LEU A 184 8.87 7.01 -13.56
C LEU A 184 8.04 6.84 -12.29
N GLY A 185 8.17 5.68 -11.65
CA GLY A 185 7.57 5.42 -10.34
C GLY A 185 8.27 6.18 -9.22
N GLY A 186 7.60 6.27 -8.07
CA GLY A 186 8.15 6.87 -6.85
C GLY A 186 7.50 8.18 -6.42
N GLU A 187 7.44 8.36 -5.11
CA GLU A 187 6.98 9.58 -4.45
C GLU A 187 7.86 10.78 -4.84
N THR A 188 9.18 10.58 -4.87
CA THR A 188 10.15 11.63 -5.26
C THR A 188 9.89 12.18 -6.67
N LYS A 189 9.33 11.34 -7.56
CA LYS A 189 8.97 11.73 -8.92
C LYS A 189 7.59 12.36 -8.98
N ALA A 190 6.64 11.86 -8.19
CA ALA A 190 5.29 12.40 -8.11
C ALA A 190 5.24 13.84 -7.56
N LEU A 191 6.18 14.21 -6.67
CA LEU A 191 6.26 15.54 -6.07
C LEU A 191 6.98 16.60 -6.94
N LYS A 192 7.48 16.24 -8.13
CA LYS A 192 8.22 17.13 -9.04
C LYS A 192 7.39 17.53 -10.25
#